data_AF-A0A379WCJ7-F1
#
_entry.id   AF-A0A379WCJ7-F1
#
_cell.length_a   1.000
_cell.length_b   1.000
_cell.length_c   1.000
_cell.angle_alpha   90.00
_cell.angle_beta   90.00
_cell.angle_gamma   90.00
#
_symmetry.space_group_name_H-M   'P 1'
#
loop_
_entity.id
_entity.type
_entity.pdbx_description
1 polymer ?
#
loop_
_entity_poly.entity_id
_entity_poly.type
_entity_poly.pdbx_seq_one_letter_code
_entity_poly.pdbx_strand_id
1 'polypeptide(L)' 'MDNLAEGKQEVMVNGKPRHVLGYLQDFLFHPKRAMTPVRALSGGERNRLLLARLFLKRAIF' A
#
# COMPACT_ATOMS: atom_id res chain seq x y z
N MET A 1 -4.47 4.21 -8.44
CA MET A 1 -4.58 2.90 -7.76
C MET A 1 -3.50 1.90 -8.22
N ASP A 2 -2.63 2.28 -9.16
CA ASP A 2 -1.67 1.36 -9.80
C ASP A 2 -0.41 1.00 -9.01
N ASN A 3 -0.11 1.67 -7.89
CA ASN A 3 1.23 1.60 -7.28
C ASN A 3 1.45 0.53 -6.21
N LEU A 4 0.39 -0.13 -5.71
CA LEU A 4 0.53 -1.17 -4.68
C LEU A 4 -0.05 -2.54 -5.07
N ALA A 5 -1.08 -2.55 -5.92
CA ALA A 5 -1.84 -3.75 -6.24
C ALA A 5 -2.16 -3.87 -7.75
N GLU A 6 -1.47 -3.12 -8.61
CA GLU A 6 -1.62 -3.22 -10.08
C GLU A 6 -3.09 -3.11 -10.54
N GLY A 7 -3.86 -2.20 -9.91
CA GLY A 7 -5.28 -2.01 -10.20
C GLY A 7 -6.25 -2.91 -9.40
N LYS A 8 -5.75 -3.84 -8.59
CA LYS A 8 -6.57 -4.68 -7.70
C LYS A 8 -6.90 -3.94 -6.40
N GLN A 9 -8.07 -4.26 -5.82
CA GLN A 9 -8.52 -3.68 -4.54
C GLN A 9 -8.03 -4.49 -3.33
N GLU A 10 -7.38 -5.63 -3.55
CA GLU A 10 -6.94 -6.56 -2.51
C GLU A 10 -5.46 -6.96 -2.69
N VAL A 11 -4.82 -7.25 -1.57
CA VAL A 11 -3.44 -7.75 -1.46
C VAL A 11 -3.39 -8.97 -0.56
N MET A 12 -2.47 -9.88 -0.84
CA MET A 12 -2.20 -11.03 0.04
C MET A 12 -1.23 -10.61 1.14
N VAL A 13 -1.63 -10.79 2.39
CA VAL A 13 -0.79 -10.52 3.57
C VAL A 13 -0.84 -11.76 4.46
N ASN A 14 0.30 -12.43 4.64
CA ASN A 14 0.41 -13.65 5.46
C ASN A 14 -0.60 -14.74 5.06
N GLY A 15 -0.71 -14.99 3.74
CA GLY A 15 -1.64 -15.97 3.19
C GLY A 15 -3.13 -15.61 3.24
N LYS A 16 -3.49 -14.40 3.69
CA LYS A 16 -4.88 -13.93 3.74
C LYS A 16 -5.12 -12.73 2.81
N PRO A 17 -6.24 -12.68 2.08
CA PRO A 17 -6.60 -11.50 1.32
C PRO A 17 -6.98 -10.36 2.26
N ARG A 18 -6.49 -9.15 1.97
CA ARG A 18 -6.81 -7.93 2.69
C ARG A 18 -7.01 -6.78 1.72
N HIS A 19 -7.99 -5.92 1.99
CA HIS A 19 -8.23 -4.73 1.19
C HIS A 19 -7.04 -3.75 1.24
N VAL A 20 -6.65 -3.21 0.08
CA VAL A 20 -5.47 -2.32 -0.08
C VAL A 20 -5.56 -1.10 0.82
N LEU A 21 -6.73 -0.45 0.93
CA LEU A 21 -6.87 0.72 1.81
C LEU A 21 -6.70 0.35 3.27
N GLY A 22 -7.18 -0.81 3.68
CA GLY A 22 -7.03 -1.30 5.05
C GLY A 22 -5.58 -1.63 5.37
N TYR A 23 -4.82 -2.15 4.40
CA TYR A 23 -3.39 -2.39 4.54
C TYR A 23 -2.58 -1.08 4.59
N LEU A 24 -2.89 -0.11 3.73
CA LEU A 24 -2.21 1.19 3.70
C LEU A 24 -2.44 2.03 4.97
N GLN A 25 -3.56 1.82 5.68
CA GLN A 25 -3.80 2.45 6.98
C GLN A 25 -2.74 2.06 8.02
N ASP A 26 -2.21 0.83 7.98
CA ASP A 26 -1.10 0.39 8.85
C ASP A 26 0.18 1.20 8.61
N PHE A 27 0.31 1.82 7.42
CA PHE A 27 1.42 2.69 7.02
C PHE A 27 1.06 4.18 7.10
N LEU A 28 0.04 4.51 7.89
CA LEU A 28 -0.41 5.88 8.15
C LEU A 28 -0.86 6.62 6.88
N PHE A 29 -1.44 5.90 5.93
CA PHE A 29 -2.16 6.50 4.80
C PHE A 29 -3.65 6.59 5.10
N HIS A 30 -4.14 7.80 5.31
CA HIS A 30 -5.58 8.04 5.32
C HIS A 30 -6.20 7.65 3.96
N PRO A 31 -7.47 7.21 3.91
CA PRO A 31 -8.13 6.78 2.67
C PRO A 31 -8.05 7.81 1.53
N LYS A 32 -8.20 9.11 1.87
CA LYS A 32 -8.07 10.21 0.90
C LYS A 32 -6.65 10.32 0.30
N ARG A 33 -5.61 10.04 1.09
CA ARG A 33 -4.20 10.07 0.66
C ARG A 33 -3.78 8.79 -0.07
N ALA A 34 -4.35 7.65 0.28
CA ALA A 34 -4.09 6.38 -0.39
C ALA A 34 -4.49 6.38 -1.88
N MET A 35 -5.44 7.25 -2.26
CA MET A 35 -5.86 7.45 -3.65
C MET A 35 -5.03 8.51 -4.40
N THR A 36 -4.18 9.25 -3.70
CA THR A 36 -3.33 10.29 -4.28
C THR A 36 -2.29 9.68 -5.22
N PRO A 37 -2.06 10.24 -6.42
CA PRO A 37 -0.97 9.80 -7.29
C PRO A 37 0.39 9.86 -6.56
N VAL A 38 1.26 8.85 -6.73
CA VAL A 38 2.55 8.77 -6.03
C VAL A 38 3.43 10.01 -6.22
N ARG A 39 3.35 10.64 -7.41
CA ARG A 39 4.06 11.90 -7.69
C ARG A 39 3.68 13.04 -6.73
N ALA A 40 2.47 13.05 -6.19
CA ALA A 40 1.96 14.07 -5.27
C ALA A 40 2.16 13.71 -3.79
N LEU A 41 2.80 12.57 -3.49
CA LEU A 41 3.20 12.21 -2.13
C LEU A 41 4.49 12.94 -1.73
N SER A 42 4.56 13.36 -0.46
CA SER A 42 5.78 13.86 0.16
C SER A 42 6.87 12.77 0.22
N GLY A 43 8.14 13.16 0.44
CA GLY A 43 9.24 12.20 0.57
C GLY A 43 9.01 11.16 1.69
N GLY A 44 8.50 11.58 2.84
CA GLY A 44 8.17 10.69 3.96
C GLY A 44 7.06 9.69 3.63
N GLU A 45 6.04 10.12 2.90
CA GLU A 45 4.99 9.21 2.42
C GLU A 45 5.51 8.22 1.40
N ARG A 46 6.33 8.65 0.44
CA ARG A 46 6.96 7.73 -0.52
C ARG A 46 7.79 6.66 0.20
N ASN A 47 8.49 7.02 1.27
CA ASN A 47 9.24 6.05 2.07
C ASN A 47 8.31 5.04 2.77
N ARG A 48 7.20 5.49 3.35
CA ARG A 48 6.20 4.58 3.95
C ARG A 48 5.55 3.67 2.92
N LEU A 49 5.28 4.17 1.72
CA LEU A 49 4.74 3.38 0.63
C LEU A 49 5.74 2.31 0.15
N LEU A 50 7.02 2.65 0.09
CA LEU A 50 8.08 1.71 -0.23
C LEU A 50 8.15 0.59 0.81
N LEU A 51 8.09 0.93 2.10
CA LEU A 51 8.03 -0.05 3.18
C LEU A 51 6.82 -0.98 3.04
N ALA A 52 5.63 -0.44 2.78
CA ALA A 52 4.42 -1.23 2.54
C ALA A 52 4.64 -2.23 1.39
N ARG A 53 5.23 -1.79 0.27
CA ARG A 53 5.52 -2.68 -0.87
C ARG A 53 6.55 -3.76 -0.53
N LEU A 54 7.58 -3.43 0.24
CA LEU A 54 8.62 -4.38 0.64
C LEU A 54 8.09 -5.45 1.59
N PHE A 55 7.24 -5.06 2.55
CA PHE A 55 6.57 -6.02 3.42
C PHE A 55 5.60 -6.90 2.67
N LEU A 56 4.85 -6.35 1.70
CA LEU A 56 3.96 -7.15 0.87
C LEU A 56 4.73 -8.22 0.08
N LYS A 57 5.85 -7.85 -0.56
CA LYS A 57 6.70 -8.81 -1.30
C LYS A 57 7.23 -9.94 -0.44
N ARG A 58 7.51 -9.69 0.84
CA ARG A 58 7.98 -10.70 1.79
C ARG A 58 6.84 -11.54 2.40
N ALA A 59 5.65 -10.97 2.56
CA ALA A 59 4.51 -11.63 3.18
C ALA A 59 3.76 -12.62 2.27
N ILE A 60 4.18 -12.74 0.99
CA ILE A 60 3.55 -13.62 -0.03
C ILE A 60 4.15 -15.04 -0.03
N PHE A 61 5.13 -15.35 0.83
CA PHE A 61 5.69 -16.71 0.95
C PHE A 61 4.97 -17.56 2.01
#